data_AF-A0A3D2JRG7-F1
#
_entry.id   AF-A0A3D2JRG7-F1
#
_cell.length_a   1.000
_cell.length_b   1.000
_cell.length_c   1.000
_cell.angle_alpha   90.00
_cell.angle_beta   90.00
_cell.angle_gamma   90.00
#
_symmetry.space_group_name_H-M   'P 1'
#
loop_
_entity.id
_entity.type
_entity.pdbx_description
1 polymer ?
#
loop_
_entity_poly.entity_id
_entity_poly.type
_entity_poly.pdbx_seq_one_letter_code
_entity_poly.pdbx_strand_id
1 'polypeptide(L)'
;MTGSTPPNYDPRPPKDRVVGGIDSGGKGRRTREVVKGSVAGGGIMGRITGRTEAERAKAKRYEPYYYESNATQLRWTVILLLLWVGVSLWLTYADSVTAATLSDLKSQGYVSAPPTTFTPSTMRAFGDREGIECIGERDGFLATPECVRLFEVQARYESDKSRGSFLFTGLIILLMAIAFAFGSVTHRASRNILATNNREQRFSPEKAVMWFFIPFMNLVKPWQAYKEIFRGSDPNTSIKEQSSWKTVGVVPGIVHVWALVWVAVFVFNPITVGRIWYSVRENMDQIIVAHQRLVYADILLAVLGITAIIVLIELHKRQETRHAKVGRIQVTPPPPVDPLEQALKEGIRRKELENNRARSRRSGSSKNSK
;
A
#
# COMPACT_ATOMS: atom_id res chain seq x y z
N MET A 1 -68.23 8.54 59.03
CA MET A 1 -67.62 8.40 57.68
C MET A 1 -66.11 8.47 57.84
N THR A 2 -65.49 7.31 57.97
CA THR A 2 -64.04 7.02 58.05
C THR A 2 -63.43 7.15 56.64
N GLY A 3 -62.20 7.56 56.31
CA GLY A 3 -60.93 7.82 57.00
C GLY A 3 -59.76 7.18 56.21
N SER A 4 -58.79 7.99 55.72
CA SER A 4 -57.38 7.67 55.30
C SER A 4 -57.15 6.83 54.01
N THR A 5 -56.11 6.99 53.14
CA THR A 5 -54.74 7.55 53.22
C THR A 5 -54.18 7.84 51.79
N PRO A 6 -53.30 8.84 51.55
CA PRO A 6 -52.61 9.05 50.26
C PRO A 6 -51.40 8.12 50.05
N PRO A 7 -50.91 7.93 48.80
CA PRO A 7 -49.78 7.04 48.52
C PRO A 7 -48.46 7.57 49.11
N ASN A 8 -47.81 6.70 49.86
CA ASN A 8 -46.52 6.93 50.52
C ASN A 8 -45.38 7.02 49.47
N TYR A 9 -44.80 8.21 49.30
CA TYR A 9 -43.65 8.42 48.43
C TYR A 9 -42.37 8.37 49.27
N ASP A 10 -41.52 7.35 49.04
CA ASP A 10 -40.21 7.23 49.70
C ASP A 10 -39.16 8.07 48.92
N PRO A 11 -38.61 9.14 49.52
CA PRO A 11 -37.71 10.07 48.84
C PRO A 11 -36.26 9.56 48.69
N ARG A 12 -35.94 8.32 49.07
CA ARG A 12 -34.56 7.81 48.99
C ARG A 12 -34.10 7.43 47.57
N PRO A 13 -32.80 7.65 47.23
CA PRO A 13 -32.20 7.26 45.96
C PRO A 13 -32.34 5.75 45.70
N PRO A 14 -32.45 5.31 44.43
CA PRO A 14 -32.80 3.92 44.09
C PRO A 14 -31.87 2.83 44.63
N LYS A 15 -30.64 3.18 45.04
CA LYS A 15 -29.59 2.24 45.44
C LYS A 15 -29.74 1.73 46.87
N ASP A 16 -30.49 2.42 47.72
CA ASP A 16 -30.61 2.12 49.15
C ASP A 16 -32.01 1.61 49.53
N ARG A 17 -32.85 1.23 48.56
CA ARG A 17 -34.15 0.62 48.81
C ARG A 17 -33.97 -0.86 49.13
N VAL A 18 -34.23 -1.23 50.38
CA VAL A 18 -34.22 -2.63 50.83
C VAL A 18 -35.48 -3.31 50.30
N VAL A 19 -35.30 -4.23 49.34
CA VAL A 19 -36.39 -5.08 48.83
C VAL A 19 -36.47 -6.33 49.71
N GLY A 20 -37.52 -6.43 50.52
CA GLY A 20 -37.88 -7.66 51.22
C GLY A 20 -38.72 -8.58 50.34
N GLY A 21 -38.41 -9.88 50.36
CA GLY A 21 -39.35 -10.96 49.98
C GLY A 21 -39.12 -11.66 48.63
N ILE A 22 -38.42 -12.80 48.70
CA ILE A 22 -38.69 -14.14 48.12
C ILE A 22 -39.10 -14.29 46.63
N ASP A 23 -38.28 -15.08 45.93
CA ASP A 23 -38.47 -15.96 44.76
C ASP A 23 -39.24 -15.50 43.50
N SER A 24 -38.51 -15.43 42.38
CA SER A 24 -38.68 -16.36 41.23
C SER A 24 -37.86 -15.89 40.00
N GLY A 25 -37.36 -16.87 39.26
CA GLY A 25 -36.29 -16.71 38.27
C GLY A 25 -36.61 -15.82 37.06
N GLY A 26 -35.58 -15.09 36.61
CA GLY A 26 -35.62 -14.32 35.37
C GLY A 26 -34.24 -13.82 34.98
N LYS A 27 -33.70 -14.40 33.90
CA LYS A 27 -32.42 -14.12 33.24
C LYS A 27 -31.87 -12.69 33.45
N GLY A 28 -30.84 -12.59 34.29
CA GLY A 28 -30.07 -11.36 34.51
C GLY A 28 -29.28 -10.95 33.27
N ARG A 29 -29.72 -9.86 32.64
CA ARG A 29 -28.97 -9.06 31.67
C ARG A 29 -27.79 -8.43 32.41
N ARG A 30 -26.59 -9.01 32.28
CA ARG A 30 -25.34 -8.45 32.82
C ARG A 30 -25.10 -7.06 32.22
N THR A 31 -25.44 -6.01 32.96
CA THR A 31 -24.85 -4.69 32.81
C THR A 31 -23.37 -4.80 33.15
N ARG A 32 -22.51 -4.71 32.13
CA ARG A 32 -21.06 -4.66 32.30
C ARG A 32 -20.72 -3.27 32.82
N GLU A 33 -20.58 -3.14 34.14
CA GLU A 33 -19.85 -2.03 34.72
C GLU A 33 -18.43 -2.01 34.12
N VAL A 34 -18.10 -0.92 33.45
CA VAL A 34 -16.74 -0.63 33.01
C VAL A 34 -15.98 -0.18 34.26
N VAL A 35 -15.34 -1.15 34.90
CA VAL A 35 -14.34 -0.87 35.94
C VAL A 35 -13.19 -0.11 35.27
N LYS A 36 -13.12 1.19 35.55
CA LYS A 36 -11.95 2.03 35.32
C LYS A 36 -10.82 1.49 36.21
N GLY A 37 -9.75 1.02 35.59
CA GLY A 37 -8.47 0.75 36.26
C GLY A 37 -8.16 -0.74 36.46
N SER A 38 -7.75 -1.42 35.39
CA SER A 38 -6.70 -2.43 35.51
C SER A 38 -5.87 -2.49 34.24
N VAL A 39 -4.71 -1.83 34.27
CA VAL A 39 -3.58 -2.16 33.39
C VAL A 39 -2.88 -3.35 34.06
N ALA A 40 -3.52 -4.52 34.06
CA ALA A 40 -2.90 -5.76 34.53
C ALA A 40 -3.64 -6.97 33.96
N GLY A 41 -2.94 -7.76 33.14
CA GLY A 41 -3.35 -9.12 32.81
C GLY A 41 -4.21 -9.29 31.55
N GLY A 42 -3.65 -9.01 30.37
CA GLY A 42 -4.23 -9.49 29.12
C GLY A 42 -4.19 -11.02 29.07
N GLY A 43 -5.35 -11.67 29.21
CA GLY A 43 -5.50 -13.12 29.14
C GLY A 43 -4.97 -13.72 27.83
N ILE A 44 -4.75 -15.04 27.84
CA ILE A 44 -4.13 -15.82 26.74
C ILE A 44 -4.74 -15.49 25.37
N MET A 45 -6.06 -15.33 25.31
CA MET A 45 -6.78 -14.96 24.08
C MET A 45 -6.40 -13.58 23.52
N GLY A 46 -6.05 -12.62 24.39
CA GLY A 46 -5.60 -11.28 23.99
C GLY A 46 -4.17 -11.25 23.45
N ARG A 47 -3.32 -12.21 23.83
CA ARG A 47 -1.98 -12.41 23.25
C ARG A 47 -2.05 -13.14 21.91
N ILE A 48 -2.89 -14.17 21.80
CA ILE A 48 -3.07 -14.93 20.55
C ILE A 48 -3.70 -14.06 19.45
N THR A 49 -4.65 -13.20 19.81
CA THR A 49 -5.30 -12.30 18.84
C THR A 49 -4.45 -11.07 18.47
N GLY A 50 -3.29 -10.87 19.11
CA GLY A 50 -2.44 -9.69 18.89
C GLY A 50 -3.09 -8.35 19.27
N ARG A 51 -4.28 -8.36 19.91
CA ARG A 51 -5.06 -7.14 20.17
C ARG A 51 -4.36 -6.23 21.18
N THR A 52 -3.71 -6.81 22.19
CA THR A 52 -2.92 -6.05 23.18
C THR A 52 -1.67 -5.43 22.55
N GLU A 53 -1.03 -6.13 21.62
CA GLU A 53 0.12 -5.60 20.87
C GLU A 53 -0.30 -4.50 19.90
N ALA A 54 -1.44 -4.69 19.23
CA ALA A 54 -2.03 -3.67 18.38
C ALA A 54 -2.33 -2.41 19.18
N GLU A 55 -3.00 -2.52 20.34
CA GLU A 55 -3.29 -1.38 21.23
C GLU A 55 -2.02 -0.71 21.77
N ARG A 56 -1.00 -1.49 22.15
CA ARG A 56 0.32 -0.94 22.51
C ARG A 56 0.97 -0.19 21.35
N ALA A 57 0.89 -0.71 20.13
CA ALA A 57 1.37 -0.04 18.93
C ALA A 57 0.54 1.22 18.60
N LYS A 58 -0.77 1.23 18.91
CA LYS A 58 -1.59 2.45 18.83
C LYS A 58 -1.13 3.49 19.84
N ALA A 59 -0.85 3.10 21.08
CA ALA A 59 -0.37 4.01 22.12
C ALA A 59 0.99 4.64 21.77
N LYS A 60 1.92 3.84 21.24
CA LYS A 60 3.24 4.31 20.80
C LYS A 60 3.18 5.38 19.69
N ARG A 61 2.09 5.49 18.94
CA ARG A 61 1.94 6.55 17.92
C ARG A 61 1.85 7.95 18.49
N TYR A 62 1.51 8.08 19.77
CA TYR A 62 1.37 9.37 20.46
C TYR A 62 2.57 9.70 21.34
N GLU A 63 3.57 8.81 21.39
CA GLU A 63 4.80 9.08 22.12
C GLU A 63 5.59 10.19 21.41
N PRO A 64 6.16 11.14 22.16
CA PRO A 64 7.06 12.14 21.59
C PRO A 64 8.23 11.46 20.89
N TYR A 65 8.62 11.96 19.72
CA TYR A 65 9.72 11.38 18.95
C TYR A 65 10.69 12.45 18.47
N TYR A 66 11.90 11.98 18.14
CA TYR A 66 12.97 12.80 17.57
C TYR A 66 13.23 12.37 16.13
N TYR A 67 14.06 13.13 15.44
CA TYR A 67 14.57 12.75 14.12
C TYR A 67 15.27 11.38 14.19
N GLU A 68 14.92 10.48 13.28
CA GLU A 68 15.55 9.17 13.14
C GLU A 68 16.22 9.06 11.78
N SER A 69 17.53 8.81 11.75
CA SER A 69 18.24 8.63 10.49
C SER A 69 17.74 7.39 9.72
N ASN A 70 17.65 7.54 8.40
CA ASN A 70 17.27 6.49 7.48
C ASN A 70 18.44 5.61 7.01
N ALA A 71 19.68 5.86 7.46
CA ALA A 71 20.88 5.26 6.87
C ALA A 71 20.84 3.73 6.76
N THR A 72 20.47 3.01 7.83
CA THR A 72 20.42 1.55 7.82
C THR A 72 19.32 1.01 6.91
N GLN A 73 18.11 1.59 6.97
CA GLN A 73 16.99 1.17 6.13
C GLN A 73 17.26 1.48 4.65
N LEU A 74 17.90 2.62 4.37
CA LEU A 74 18.32 3.01 3.04
C LEU A 74 19.30 1.99 2.45
N ARG A 75 20.34 1.58 3.20
CA ARG A 75 21.32 0.59 2.72
C ARG A 75 20.65 -0.70 2.26
N TRP A 76 19.77 -1.27 3.08
CA TRP A 76 19.03 -2.48 2.72
C TRP A 76 18.09 -2.27 1.53
N THR A 77 17.39 -1.13 1.49
CA THR A 77 16.49 -0.80 0.37
C THR A 77 17.26 -0.64 -0.94
N VAL A 78 18.44 -0.01 -0.91
CA VAL A 78 19.31 0.13 -2.09
C VAL A 78 19.82 -1.23 -2.55
N ILE A 79 20.25 -2.12 -1.65
CA ILE A 79 20.65 -3.49 -2.01
C ILE A 79 19.51 -4.22 -2.71
N LEU A 80 18.30 -4.17 -2.16
CA LEU A 80 17.13 -4.80 -2.77
C LEU A 80 16.79 -4.19 -4.14
N LEU A 81 16.89 -2.87 -4.29
CA LEU A 81 16.67 -2.19 -5.57
C LEU A 81 17.76 -2.51 -6.60
N LEU A 82 19.02 -2.70 -6.18
CA LEU A 82 20.09 -3.14 -7.08
C LEU A 82 19.85 -4.58 -7.56
N LEU A 83 19.43 -5.46 -6.65
CA LEU A 83 19.00 -6.81 -7.02
C LEU A 83 17.83 -6.77 -8.01
N TRP A 84 16.85 -5.89 -7.78
CA TRP A 84 15.73 -5.68 -8.69
C TRP A 84 16.18 -5.25 -10.09
N VAL A 85 17.10 -4.29 -10.18
CA VAL A 85 17.67 -3.86 -11.47
C VAL A 85 18.35 -5.04 -12.16
N GLY A 86 19.16 -5.82 -11.44
CA GLY A 86 19.84 -7.00 -11.98
C GLY A 86 18.86 -8.06 -12.50
N VAL A 87 17.83 -8.41 -11.73
CA VAL A 87 16.81 -9.38 -12.14
C VAL A 87 15.98 -8.85 -13.31
N SER A 88 15.66 -7.56 -13.35
CA SER A 88 14.91 -6.94 -14.47
C SER A 88 15.70 -6.97 -15.78
N LEU A 89 17.01 -6.70 -15.72
CA LEU A 89 17.90 -6.82 -16.89
C LEU A 89 18.04 -8.28 -17.34
N TRP A 90 18.06 -9.23 -16.40
CA TRP A 90 18.05 -10.65 -16.75
C TRP A 90 16.72 -11.06 -17.40
N LEU A 91 15.59 -10.57 -16.88
CA LEU A 91 14.28 -10.81 -17.49
C LEU A 91 14.23 -10.26 -18.93
N THR A 92 14.75 -9.05 -19.13
CA THR A 92 14.92 -8.44 -20.47
C THR A 92 15.67 -9.37 -21.42
N TYR A 93 16.78 -9.94 -20.96
CA TYR A 93 17.55 -10.92 -21.73
C TYR A 93 16.73 -12.18 -22.05
N ALA A 94 16.05 -12.77 -21.05
CA ALA A 94 15.24 -13.97 -21.25
C ALA A 94 14.11 -13.76 -22.27
N ASP A 95 13.43 -12.63 -22.22
CA ASP A 95 12.34 -12.29 -23.14
C ASP A 95 12.88 -12.00 -24.56
N SER A 96 14.06 -11.38 -24.68
CA SER A 96 14.71 -11.20 -25.98
C SER A 96 15.12 -12.52 -26.65
N VAL A 97 15.61 -13.49 -25.87
CA VAL A 97 15.92 -14.84 -26.37
C VAL A 97 14.64 -15.51 -26.86
N THR A 98 13.57 -15.45 -26.07
CA THR A 98 12.27 -16.02 -26.45
C THR A 98 11.73 -15.39 -27.75
N ALA A 99 11.83 -14.06 -27.88
CA ALA A 99 11.43 -13.36 -29.09
C ALA A 99 12.29 -13.77 -30.31
N ALA A 100 13.59 -13.96 -30.13
CA ALA A 100 14.49 -14.44 -31.17
C ALA A 100 14.16 -15.86 -31.61
N THR A 101 13.90 -16.77 -30.65
CA THR A 101 13.47 -18.16 -30.93
C THR A 101 12.16 -18.16 -31.73
N LEU A 102 11.17 -17.34 -31.37
CA LEU A 102 9.92 -17.24 -32.13
C LEU A 102 10.13 -16.67 -33.56
N SER A 103 11.03 -15.71 -33.72
CA SER A 103 11.39 -15.17 -35.04
C SER A 103 12.10 -16.20 -35.92
N ASP A 104 12.96 -17.05 -35.32
CA ASP A 104 13.63 -18.17 -35.99
C ASP A 104 12.63 -19.26 -36.39
N LEU A 105 11.65 -19.58 -35.52
CA LEU A 105 10.58 -20.51 -35.89
C LEU A 105 9.74 -19.96 -37.04
N LYS A 106 9.43 -18.67 -37.04
CA LYS A 106 8.72 -18.04 -38.15
C LYS A 106 9.50 -18.14 -39.46
N SER A 107 10.83 -17.92 -39.45
CA SER A 107 11.65 -18.02 -40.67
C SER A 107 11.78 -19.47 -41.18
N GLN A 108 11.64 -20.45 -40.30
CA GLN A 108 11.57 -21.87 -40.63
C GLN A 108 10.21 -22.33 -41.19
N GLY A 109 9.22 -21.44 -41.25
CA GLY A 109 7.91 -21.71 -41.83
C GLY A 109 6.80 -22.08 -40.83
N TYR A 110 7.07 -22.04 -39.52
CA TYR A 110 6.04 -22.31 -38.51
C TYR A 110 5.01 -21.18 -38.44
N VAL A 111 3.73 -21.54 -38.42
CA VAL A 111 2.60 -20.60 -38.48
C VAL A 111 2.09 -20.24 -37.07
N SER A 112 2.24 -21.15 -36.11
CA SER A 112 1.75 -21.00 -34.74
C SER A 112 2.82 -21.22 -33.69
N ALA A 113 2.67 -20.60 -32.52
CA ALA A 113 3.62 -20.78 -31.43
C ALA A 113 3.47 -22.18 -30.79
N PRO A 114 4.59 -22.80 -30.37
CA PRO A 114 4.55 -24.07 -29.67
C PRO A 114 3.76 -23.97 -28.36
N PRO A 115 3.09 -25.05 -27.92
CA PRO A 115 2.39 -25.08 -26.66
C PRO A 115 3.37 -25.07 -25.48
N THR A 116 2.96 -24.47 -24.36
CA THR A 116 3.76 -24.46 -23.12
C THR A 116 3.56 -25.71 -22.28
N THR A 117 2.44 -26.40 -22.47
CA THR A 117 2.15 -27.64 -21.75
C THR A 117 2.42 -28.80 -22.67
N PHE A 118 3.11 -29.82 -22.15
CA PHE A 118 3.38 -31.03 -22.89
C PHE A 118 2.27 -32.06 -22.66
N THR A 119 1.17 -31.97 -23.41
CA THR A 119 0.09 -32.98 -23.38
C THR A 119 -0.18 -33.52 -24.78
N PRO A 120 -0.62 -34.79 -24.94
CA PRO A 120 -0.98 -35.33 -26.24
C PRO A 120 -1.99 -34.44 -26.99
N SER A 121 -3.01 -33.91 -26.29
CA SER A 121 -4.00 -33.02 -26.90
C SER A 121 -3.43 -31.70 -27.43
N THR A 122 -2.51 -31.08 -26.70
CA THR A 122 -1.91 -29.79 -27.12
C THR A 122 -0.88 -29.97 -28.22
N MET A 123 -0.16 -31.10 -28.23
CA MET A 123 0.74 -31.47 -29.31
C MET A 123 -0.01 -31.87 -30.58
N ARG A 124 -1.16 -32.57 -30.48
CA ARG A 124 -2.06 -32.82 -31.63
C ARG A 124 -2.52 -31.50 -32.24
N ALA A 125 -3.09 -30.61 -31.43
CA ALA A 125 -3.57 -29.31 -31.90
C ALA A 125 -2.46 -28.40 -32.46
N PHE A 126 -1.22 -28.58 -32.01
CA PHE A 126 -0.07 -27.90 -32.60
C PHE A 126 0.32 -28.51 -33.94
N GLY A 127 0.43 -29.85 -34.02
CA GLY A 127 0.63 -30.57 -35.26
C GLY A 127 -0.41 -30.25 -36.33
N ASP A 128 -1.70 -30.26 -35.97
CA ASP A 128 -2.82 -29.93 -36.87
C ASP A 128 -2.69 -28.52 -37.46
N ARG A 129 -2.21 -27.54 -36.67
CA ARG A 129 -1.98 -26.16 -37.13
C ARG A 129 -0.79 -26.03 -38.06
N GLU A 130 0.23 -26.87 -37.88
CA GLU A 130 1.40 -26.92 -38.74
C GLU A 130 1.24 -27.90 -39.91
N GLY A 131 0.10 -28.60 -40.01
CA GLY A 131 -0.17 -29.61 -41.05
C GLY A 131 0.58 -30.93 -40.87
N ILE A 132 1.03 -31.24 -39.65
CA ILE A 132 1.82 -32.44 -39.32
C ILE A 132 1.00 -33.34 -38.39
N GLU A 133 0.65 -34.53 -38.86
CA GLU A 133 -0.09 -35.52 -38.07
C GLU A 133 0.86 -36.36 -37.22
N CYS A 134 0.95 -36.05 -35.92
CA CYS A 134 1.92 -36.66 -34.99
C CYS A 134 1.34 -37.67 -33.99
N ILE A 135 0.03 -37.86 -33.99
CA ILE A 135 -0.64 -38.73 -33.02
C ILE A 135 -1.57 -39.70 -33.75
N GLY A 136 -1.30 -41.00 -33.65
CA GLY A 136 -2.13 -42.04 -34.25
C GLY A 136 -3.44 -42.32 -33.49
N GLU A 137 -4.22 -43.28 -33.98
CA GLU A 137 -5.55 -43.65 -33.47
C GLU A 137 -5.63 -44.05 -31.98
N ARG A 138 -4.50 -44.43 -31.36
CA ARG A 138 -4.43 -44.83 -29.94
C ARG A 138 -3.80 -43.78 -29.03
N ASP A 139 -3.77 -42.52 -29.44
CA ASP A 139 -3.05 -41.43 -28.76
C ASP A 139 -1.54 -41.69 -28.57
N GLY A 140 -0.99 -42.62 -29.35
CA GLY A 140 0.44 -42.92 -29.40
C GLY A 140 1.16 -41.95 -30.34
N PHE A 141 2.32 -41.43 -29.90
CA PHE A 141 3.14 -40.55 -30.71
C PHE A 141 3.80 -41.30 -31.85
N LEU A 142 3.69 -40.76 -33.06
CA LEU A 142 4.35 -41.29 -34.24
C LEU A 142 5.83 -40.89 -34.22
N ALA A 143 6.73 -41.86 -34.37
CA ALA A 143 8.17 -41.64 -34.40
C ALA A 143 8.66 -41.22 -35.80
N THR A 144 7.92 -40.33 -36.48
CA THR A 144 8.35 -39.77 -37.77
C THR A 144 9.37 -38.63 -37.53
N PRO A 145 10.31 -38.40 -38.46
CA PRO A 145 11.30 -37.33 -38.32
C PRO A 145 10.67 -35.93 -38.10
N GLU A 146 9.53 -35.66 -38.74
CA GLU A 146 8.80 -34.40 -38.61
C GLU A 146 8.24 -34.20 -37.20
N CYS A 147 7.70 -35.27 -36.59
CA CYS A 147 7.21 -35.22 -35.23
C CYS A 147 8.32 -35.03 -34.21
N VAL A 148 9.47 -35.71 -34.41
CA VAL A 148 10.66 -35.49 -33.57
C VAL A 148 11.09 -34.02 -33.60
N ARG A 149 11.11 -33.38 -34.79
CA ARG A 149 11.44 -31.95 -34.91
C ARG A 149 10.42 -31.08 -34.17
N LEU A 150 9.15 -31.41 -34.23
CA LEU A 150 8.06 -30.69 -33.55
C LEU A 150 8.20 -30.76 -32.02
N PHE A 151 8.64 -31.91 -31.49
CA PHE A 151 9.03 -32.07 -30.08
C PHE A 151 10.25 -31.24 -29.70
N GLU A 152 11.29 -31.24 -30.54
CA GLU A 152 12.51 -30.46 -30.30
C GLU A 152 12.21 -28.95 -30.25
N VAL A 153 11.40 -28.45 -31.19
CA VAL A 153 10.93 -27.07 -31.21
C VAL A 153 10.15 -26.71 -29.94
N GLN A 154 9.25 -27.60 -29.50
CA GLN A 154 8.49 -27.38 -28.27
C GLN A 154 9.40 -27.37 -27.04
N ALA A 155 10.34 -28.31 -26.94
CA ALA A 155 11.26 -28.39 -25.81
C ALA A 155 12.16 -27.15 -25.73
N ARG A 156 12.66 -26.67 -26.87
CA ARG A 156 13.45 -25.43 -26.96
C ARG A 156 12.65 -24.22 -26.51
N TYR A 157 11.45 -24.05 -27.04
CA TYR A 157 10.58 -22.93 -26.67
C TYR A 157 10.18 -22.95 -25.19
N GLU A 158 9.86 -24.11 -24.64
CA GLU A 158 9.49 -24.25 -23.23
C GLU A 158 10.67 -23.97 -22.30
N SER A 159 11.89 -24.36 -22.68
CA SER A 159 13.10 -24.03 -21.92
C SER A 159 13.33 -22.51 -21.86
N ASP A 160 13.22 -21.82 -23.00
CA ASP A 160 13.38 -20.36 -23.08
C ASP A 160 12.29 -19.64 -22.25
N LYS A 161 11.04 -20.06 -22.39
CA LYS A 161 9.90 -19.45 -21.71
C LYS A 161 9.87 -19.70 -20.21
N SER A 162 10.17 -20.91 -19.78
CA SER A 162 10.17 -21.27 -18.34
C SER A 162 11.20 -20.44 -17.57
N ARG A 163 12.36 -20.15 -18.17
CA ARG A 163 13.36 -19.23 -17.59
C ARG A 163 12.77 -17.85 -17.30
N GLY A 164 12.05 -17.26 -18.26
CA GLY A 164 11.37 -15.98 -18.06
C GLY A 164 10.31 -16.06 -16.95
N SER A 165 9.52 -17.14 -16.92
CA SER A 165 8.50 -17.34 -15.89
C SER A 165 9.08 -17.41 -14.48
N PHE A 166 10.18 -18.14 -14.26
CA PHE A 166 10.83 -18.24 -12.95
C PHE A 166 11.40 -16.89 -12.49
N LEU A 167 12.04 -16.15 -13.40
CA LEU A 167 12.56 -14.81 -13.11
C LEU A 167 11.43 -13.85 -12.74
N PHE A 168 10.31 -13.87 -13.48
CA PHE A 168 9.14 -13.06 -13.17
C PHE A 168 8.56 -13.39 -11.79
N THR A 169 8.39 -14.68 -11.46
CA THR A 169 7.94 -15.10 -10.12
C THR A 169 8.89 -14.61 -9.02
N GLY A 170 10.21 -14.75 -9.22
CA GLY A 170 11.21 -14.22 -8.29
C GLY A 170 11.13 -12.70 -8.13
N LEU A 171 10.88 -11.97 -9.22
CA LEU A 171 10.71 -10.52 -9.23
C LEU A 171 9.48 -10.08 -8.44
N ILE A 172 8.37 -10.84 -8.47
CA ILE A 172 7.19 -10.58 -7.62
C ILE A 172 7.51 -10.76 -6.12
N ILE A 173 8.26 -11.80 -5.76
CA ILE A 173 8.68 -12.01 -4.36
C ILE A 173 9.59 -10.86 -3.91
N LEU A 174 10.54 -10.47 -4.76
CA LEU A 174 11.43 -9.35 -4.53
C LEU A 174 10.67 -8.02 -4.41
N LEU A 175 9.62 -7.81 -5.21
CA LEU A 175 8.74 -6.65 -5.13
C LEU A 175 8.11 -6.54 -3.73
N MET A 176 7.67 -7.65 -3.14
CA MET A 176 7.07 -7.62 -1.80
C MET A 176 8.08 -7.19 -0.74
N ALA A 177 9.32 -7.68 -0.82
CA ALA A 177 10.41 -7.25 0.06
C ALA A 177 10.72 -5.76 -0.11
N ILE A 178 10.79 -5.28 -1.36
CA ILE A 178 11.03 -3.87 -1.69
C ILE A 178 9.87 -2.99 -1.22
N ALA A 179 8.62 -3.41 -1.40
CA ALA A 179 7.45 -2.65 -0.98
C ALA A 179 7.49 -2.38 0.54
N PHE A 180 7.89 -3.38 1.33
CA PHE A 180 8.07 -3.22 2.76
C PHE A 180 9.27 -2.30 3.10
N ALA A 181 10.43 -2.54 2.50
CA ALA A 181 11.64 -1.76 2.76
C ALA A 181 11.48 -0.28 2.36
N PHE A 182 11.01 -0.04 1.13
CA PHE A 182 10.72 1.28 0.58
C PHE A 182 9.60 1.99 1.34
N GLY A 183 8.54 1.26 1.73
CA GLY A 183 7.48 1.78 2.57
C GLY A 183 7.99 2.23 3.95
N SER A 184 8.89 1.45 4.56
CA SER A 184 9.53 1.79 5.85
C SER A 184 10.35 3.08 5.77
N VAL A 185 11.19 3.21 4.72
CA VAL A 185 11.97 4.43 4.47
C VAL A 185 11.04 5.63 4.23
N THR A 186 9.99 5.45 3.43
CA THR A 186 8.99 6.50 3.14
C THR A 186 8.27 6.96 4.41
N HIS A 187 7.82 6.01 5.24
CA HIS A 187 7.15 6.28 6.50
C HIS A 187 8.05 7.10 7.44
N ARG A 188 9.31 6.65 7.64
CA ARG A 188 10.27 7.36 8.50
C ARG A 188 10.64 8.73 7.92
N ALA A 189 10.86 8.83 6.61
CA ALA A 189 11.13 10.10 5.95
C ALA A 189 9.99 11.10 6.13
N SER A 190 8.73 10.66 6.04
CA SER A 190 7.56 11.50 6.30
C SER A 190 7.50 11.94 7.77
N ARG A 191 7.77 11.06 8.74
CA ARG A 191 7.83 11.45 10.17
C ARG A 191 8.88 12.51 10.43
N ASN A 192 10.03 12.41 9.79
CA ASN A 192 11.14 13.35 9.97
C ASN A 192 10.84 14.77 9.48
N ILE A 193 9.79 14.99 8.66
CA ILE A 193 9.39 16.34 8.22
C ILE A 193 9.09 17.23 9.43
N LEU A 194 8.28 16.75 10.37
CA LEU A 194 7.94 17.53 11.57
C LEU A 194 9.15 17.69 12.50
N ALA A 195 10.02 16.68 12.56
CA ALA A 195 11.23 16.71 13.38
C ALA A 195 12.32 17.64 12.82
N THR A 196 12.15 18.21 11.62
CA THR A 196 13.08 19.15 10.97
C THR A 196 12.55 20.59 10.98
N ASN A 197 11.83 20.95 12.05
CA ASN A 197 11.24 22.27 12.32
C ASN A 197 10.18 22.73 11.32
N ASN A 198 9.46 21.79 10.68
CA ASN A 198 8.33 22.14 9.83
C ASN A 198 7.03 22.08 10.60
N ARG A 199 6.17 23.06 10.36
CA ARG A 199 4.79 23.05 10.86
C ARG A 199 3.85 22.43 9.83
N GLU A 200 2.99 21.54 10.32
CA GLU A 200 1.86 20.92 9.61
C GLU A 200 2.23 20.17 8.32
N GLN A 201 2.14 18.85 8.35
CA GLN A 201 2.19 17.99 7.16
C GLN A 201 0.78 17.67 6.66
N ARG A 202 0.57 17.69 5.35
CA ARG A 202 -0.69 17.30 4.70
C ARG A 202 -0.80 15.79 4.58
N PHE A 203 0.30 15.10 4.25
CA PHE A 203 0.34 13.63 4.29
C PHE A 203 0.84 13.15 5.64
N SER A 204 0.03 12.33 6.33
CA SER A 204 0.54 11.61 7.49
C SER A 204 1.50 10.50 7.03
N PRO A 205 2.43 10.04 7.88
CA PRO A 205 3.39 9.00 7.54
C PRO A 205 2.73 7.71 7.02
N GLU A 206 1.60 7.33 7.59
CA GLU A 206 0.84 6.15 7.18
C GLU A 206 0.17 6.39 5.82
N LYS A 207 -0.39 7.59 5.60
CA LYS A 207 -0.99 7.95 4.31
C LYS A 207 0.06 7.97 3.21
N ALA A 208 1.28 8.45 3.49
CA ALA A 208 2.37 8.49 2.52
C ALA A 208 2.70 7.10 1.95
N VAL A 209 2.58 6.05 2.76
CA VAL A 209 2.78 4.65 2.33
C VAL A 209 1.51 4.03 1.74
N MET A 210 0.36 4.24 2.37
CA MET A 210 -0.90 3.59 1.98
C MET A 210 -1.34 3.93 0.56
N TRP A 211 -1.01 5.13 0.07
CA TRP A 211 -1.35 5.56 -1.28
C TRP A 211 -0.71 4.72 -2.40
N PHE A 212 0.36 3.97 -2.14
CA PHE A 212 0.95 3.05 -3.13
C PHE A 212 0.05 1.85 -3.44
N PHE A 213 -0.82 1.47 -2.50
CA PHE A 213 -1.62 0.25 -2.57
C PHE A 213 -3.05 0.49 -3.07
N ILE A 214 -3.47 1.76 -3.20
CA ILE A 214 -4.82 2.10 -3.68
C ILE A 214 -4.78 2.21 -5.20
N PRO A 215 -5.52 1.35 -5.94
CA PRO A 215 -5.57 1.42 -7.40
C PRO A 215 -5.96 2.81 -7.90
N PHE A 216 -5.42 3.19 -9.07
CA PHE A 216 -5.53 4.52 -9.71
C PHE A 216 -4.90 5.67 -8.92
N MET A 217 -5.10 5.74 -7.62
CA MET A 217 -4.50 6.76 -6.74
C MET A 217 -2.99 6.55 -6.61
N ASN A 218 -2.49 5.33 -6.76
CA ASN A 218 -1.05 5.02 -6.76
C ASN A 218 -0.28 5.73 -7.88
N LEU A 219 -0.95 6.26 -8.90
CA LEU A 219 -0.30 6.95 -10.02
C LEU A 219 0.10 8.38 -9.66
N VAL A 220 -0.65 9.02 -8.74
CA VAL A 220 -0.52 10.46 -8.47
C VAL A 220 -0.18 10.73 -7.00
N LYS A 221 -0.78 10.01 -6.06
CA LYS A 221 -0.64 10.30 -4.63
C LYS A 221 0.77 10.02 -4.09
N PRO A 222 1.45 8.94 -4.47
CA PRO A 222 2.86 8.75 -4.13
C PRO A 222 3.76 9.92 -4.54
N TRP A 223 3.59 10.41 -5.77
CA TRP A 223 4.30 11.59 -6.25
C TRP A 223 3.99 12.84 -5.42
N GLN A 224 2.72 13.07 -5.07
CA GLN A 224 2.34 14.19 -4.20
C GLN A 224 2.99 14.08 -2.81
N ALA A 225 3.03 12.89 -2.22
CA ALA A 225 3.68 12.65 -0.94
C ALA A 225 5.19 12.89 -1.02
N TYR A 226 5.86 12.37 -2.06
CA TYR A 226 7.29 12.59 -2.26
C TYR A 226 7.63 14.05 -2.49
N LYS A 227 6.84 14.81 -3.26
CA LYS A 227 7.03 16.27 -3.38
C LYS A 227 6.99 16.96 -2.02
N GLU A 228 6.03 16.60 -1.17
CA GLU A 228 5.93 17.18 0.18
C GLU A 228 7.13 16.82 1.04
N ILE A 229 7.53 15.55 1.06
CA ILE A 229 8.73 15.08 1.78
C ILE A 229 9.97 15.84 1.31
N PHE A 230 10.17 16.01 0.01
CA PHE A 230 11.33 16.73 -0.54
C PHE A 230 11.32 18.21 -0.17
N ARG A 231 10.17 18.89 -0.28
CA ARG A 231 10.03 20.30 0.14
C ARG A 231 10.33 20.48 1.63
N GLY A 232 9.78 19.60 2.46
CA GLY A 232 10.01 19.60 3.90
C GLY A 232 11.43 19.15 4.29
N SER A 233 12.19 18.56 3.37
CA SER A 233 13.58 18.13 3.60
C SER A 233 14.60 19.10 3.01
N ASP A 234 14.17 20.16 2.33
CA ASP A 234 15.08 21.12 1.69
C ASP A 234 15.91 21.87 2.76
N PRO A 235 17.25 21.82 2.71
CA PRO A 235 18.12 22.49 3.68
C PRO A 235 18.19 24.01 3.52
N ASN A 236 17.64 24.58 2.45
CA ASN A 236 17.70 26.03 2.18
C ASN A 236 16.47 26.81 2.67
N THR A 237 15.44 26.10 3.18
CA THR A 237 14.24 26.76 3.71
C THR A 237 14.52 27.43 5.05
N SER A 238 13.80 28.51 5.35
CA SER A 238 13.97 29.27 6.60
C SER A 238 13.64 28.41 7.83
N ILE A 239 14.54 28.40 8.81
CA ILE A 239 14.33 27.74 10.11
C ILE A 239 13.43 28.61 11.00
N LYS A 240 13.48 29.95 10.85
CA LYS A 240 12.67 30.88 11.66
C LYS A 240 11.19 30.81 11.29
N GLU A 241 10.90 30.59 10.01
CA GLU A 241 9.54 30.52 9.49
C GLU A 241 9.17 29.07 9.13
N GLN A 242 8.52 28.39 10.07
CA GLN A 242 8.19 26.94 9.99
C GLN A 242 7.24 26.55 8.85
N SER A 243 6.61 27.52 8.16
CA SER A 243 5.73 27.32 7.00
C SER A 243 6.40 27.59 5.65
N SER A 244 7.58 28.20 5.64
CA SER A 244 8.27 28.66 4.42
C SER A 244 8.60 27.50 3.45
N TRP A 245 8.77 26.29 3.96
CA TRP A 245 9.05 25.10 3.16
C TRP A 245 7.93 24.76 2.14
N LYS A 246 6.68 25.18 2.40
CA LYS A 246 5.56 24.93 1.49
C LYS A 246 5.66 25.73 0.19
N THR A 247 6.27 26.91 0.26
CA THR A 247 6.38 27.88 -0.85
C THR A 247 7.79 27.92 -1.44
N VAL A 248 8.83 27.92 -0.60
CA VAL A 248 10.24 28.06 -1.00
C VAL A 248 10.90 26.71 -1.27
N GLY A 249 10.41 25.63 -0.66
CA GLY A 249 11.03 24.31 -0.76
C GLY A 249 11.13 23.81 -2.21
N VAL A 250 12.32 23.39 -2.61
CA VAL A 250 12.62 22.94 -3.96
C VAL A 250 12.52 21.42 -4.07
N VAL A 251 11.81 20.95 -5.10
CA VAL A 251 11.74 19.53 -5.45
C VAL A 251 12.73 19.25 -6.59
N PRO A 252 13.66 18.30 -6.44
CA PRO A 252 14.54 17.88 -7.52
C PRO A 252 13.79 17.35 -8.74
N GLY A 253 14.29 17.64 -9.94
CA GLY A 253 13.74 17.12 -11.20
C GLY A 253 13.65 15.59 -11.23
N ILE A 254 14.58 14.89 -10.58
CA ILE A 254 14.59 13.41 -10.52
C ILE A 254 13.32 12.83 -9.89
N VAL A 255 12.65 13.54 -8.97
CA VAL A 255 11.39 13.09 -8.36
C VAL A 255 10.26 13.05 -9.39
N HIS A 256 10.26 13.99 -10.34
CA HIS A 256 9.31 14.02 -11.44
C HIS A 256 9.61 12.94 -12.48
N VAL A 257 10.90 12.72 -12.79
CA VAL A 257 11.33 11.65 -13.69
C VAL A 257 10.95 10.28 -13.12
N TRP A 258 11.26 10.01 -11.85
CA TRP A 258 10.87 8.77 -11.18
C TRP A 258 9.36 8.55 -11.21
N ALA A 259 8.55 9.58 -10.93
CA ALA A 259 7.10 9.47 -10.97
C ALA A 259 6.56 9.22 -12.39
N LEU A 260 7.16 9.82 -13.42
CA LEU A 260 6.83 9.55 -14.82
C LEU A 260 7.13 8.09 -15.18
N VAL A 261 8.31 7.59 -14.81
CA VAL A 261 8.72 6.20 -15.04
C VAL A 261 7.79 5.23 -14.29
N TRP A 262 7.40 5.55 -13.06
CA TRP A 262 6.44 4.78 -12.28
C TRP A 262 5.10 4.61 -13.01
N VAL A 263 4.56 5.71 -13.55
CA VAL A 263 3.33 5.67 -14.35
C VAL A 263 3.54 4.89 -15.65
N ALA A 264 4.68 5.07 -16.32
CA ALA A 264 5.00 4.34 -17.54
C ALA A 264 5.05 2.82 -17.31
N VAL A 265 5.66 2.36 -16.21
CA VAL A 265 5.67 0.94 -15.81
C VAL A 265 4.26 0.42 -15.54
N PHE A 266 3.38 1.23 -14.95
CA PHE A 266 1.99 0.81 -14.74
C PHE A 266 1.25 0.58 -16.07
N VAL A 267 1.56 1.35 -17.11
CA VAL A 267 1.02 1.14 -18.46
C VAL A 267 1.71 -0.03 -19.16
N PHE A 268 3.04 -0.10 -19.10
CA PHE A 268 3.86 -1.13 -19.73
C PHE A 268 4.26 -2.21 -18.72
N ASN A 269 3.32 -3.10 -18.40
CA ASN A 269 3.58 -4.27 -17.56
C ASN A 269 3.07 -5.57 -18.23
N PRO A 270 3.55 -6.75 -17.78
CA PRO A 270 3.16 -8.04 -18.38
C PRO A 270 1.65 -8.33 -18.34
N ILE A 271 0.92 -7.82 -17.34
CA ILE A 271 -0.54 -7.96 -17.26
C ILE A 271 -1.20 -7.12 -18.35
N THR A 272 -0.82 -5.86 -18.52
CA THR A 272 -1.37 -4.97 -19.55
C THR A 272 -1.04 -5.48 -20.95
N VAL A 273 0.24 -5.79 -21.21
CA VAL A 273 0.69 -6.31 -22.51
C VAL A 273 0.00 -7.65 -22.80
N GLY A 274 0.03 -8.59 -21.86
CA GLY A 274 -0.46 -9.94 -22.08
C GLY A 274 -1.98 -10.10 -22.07
N ARG A 275 -2.70 -9.36 -21.21
CA ARG A 275 -4.15 -9.55 -21.03
C ARG A 275 -5.02 -8.45 -21.63
N ILE A 276 -4.48 -7.25 -21.86
CA ILE A 276 -5.26 -6.12 -22.38
C ILE A 276 -4.94 -5.89 -23.86
N TRP A 277 -3.65 -5.80 -24.21
CA TRP A 277 -3.24 -5.48 -25.58
C TRP A 277 -3.21 -6.70 -26.51
N TYR A 278 -2.76 -7.85 -26.01
CA TYR A 278 -2.61 -9.09 -26.78
C TYR A 278 -3.33 -10.26 -26.12
N SER A 279 -4.60 -10.04 -25.73
CA SER A 279 -5.45 -11.02 -25.06
C SER A 279 -5.80 -12.22 -25.94
N VAL A 280 -6.01 -11.97 -27.23
CA VAL A 280 -6.20 -12.98 -28.27
C VAL A 280 -4.98 -12.89 -29.20
N ARG A 281 -4.31 -14.02 -29.42
CA ARG A 281 -3.14 -14.11 -30.29
C ARG A 281 -3.42 -15.15 -31.36
N GLU A 282 -3.76 -14.67 -32.55
CA GLU A 282 -4.18 -15.53 -33.66
C GLU A 282 -2.97 -15.97 -34.49
N ASN A 283 -1.98 -15.07 -34.62
CA ASN A 283 -0.84 -15.26 -35.54
C ASN A 283 0.50 -15.21 -34.79
N MET A 284 1.51 -15.91 -35.31
CA MET A 284 2.90 -15.88 -34.78
C MET A 284 3.43 -14.45 -34.62
N ASP A 285 3.10 -13.54 -35.54
CA ASP A 285 3.52 -12.13 -35.49
C ASP A 285 3.04 -11.40 -34.24
N GLN A 286 1.79 -11.61 -33.83
CA GLN A 286 1.25 -10.99 -32.61
C GLN A 286 1.98 -11.52 -31.37
N ILE A 287 2.42 -12.78 -31.39
CA ILE A 287 3.17 -13.40 -30.29
C ILE A 287 4.59 -12.83 -30.23
N ILE A 288 5.26 -12.66 -31.36
CA ILE A 288 6.59 -12.04 -31.46
C ILE A 288 6.53 -10.59 -30.95
N VAL A 289 5.58 -9.79 -31.46
CA VAL A 289 5.42 -8.40 -31.02
C VAL A 289 5.10 -8.34 -29.53
N ALA A 290 4.27 -9.23 -28.99
CA ALA A 290 3.99 -9.27 -27.57
C ALA A 290 5.28 -9.46 -26.73
N HIS A 291 6.17 -10.38 -27.10
CA HIS A 291 7.44 -10.57 -26.39
C HIS A 291 8.39 -9.38 -26.57
N GLN A 292 8.43 -8.74 -27.75
CA GLN A 292 9.18 -7.50 -27.94
C GLN A 292 8.67 -6.37 -27.02
N ARG A 293 7.35 -6.30 -26.78
CA ARG A 293 6.78 -5.33 -25.82
C ARG A 293 7.13 -5.65 -24.37
N LEU A 294 7.28 -6.93 -24.01
CA LEU A 294 7.76 -7.32 -22.68
C LEU A 294 9.21 -6.91 -22.45
N VAL A 295 10.09 -7.05 -23.45
CA VAL A 295 11.48 -6.54 -23.38
C VAL A 295 11.51 -5.05 -23.01
N TYR A 296 10.66 -4.22 -23.63
CA TYR A 296 10.57 -2.79 -23.25
C TYR A 296 10.03 -2.58 -21.84
N ALA A 297 9.07 -3.39 -21.40
CA ALA A 297 8.54 -3.34 -20.04
C ALA A 297 9.63 -3.65 -19.00
N ASP A 298 10.47 -4.64 -19.26
CA ASP A 298 11.55 -5.04 -18.34
C ASP A 298 12.67 -4.00 -18.25
N ILE A 299 13.00 -3.35 -19.38
CA ILE A 299 13.91 -2.20 -19.38
C ILE A 299 13.34 -1.07 -18.52
N LEU A 300 12.04 -0.78 -18.64
CA LEU A 300 11.38 0.23 -17.81
C LEU A 300 11.41 -0.14 -16.32
N LEU A 301 11.28 -1.43 -15.96
CA LEU A 301 11.43 -1.90 -14.57
C LEU A 301 12.85 -1.64 -14.04
N ALA A 302 13.87 -1.87 -14.85
CA ALA A 302 15.26 -1.56 -14.49
C ALA A 302 15.46 -0.04 -14.29
N VAL A 303 14.96 0.79 -15.20
CA VAL A 303 15.00 2.25 -15.08
C VAL A 303 14.25 2.74 -13.84
N LEU A 304 13.12 2.12 -13.50
CA LEU A 304 12.38 2.42 -12.27
C LEU A 304 13.21 2.14 -11.02
N GLY A 305 13.93 1.01 -10.98
CA GLY A 305 14.83 0.67 -9.88
C GLY A 305 15.95 1.69 -9.71
N ILE A 306 16.61 2.07 -10.82
CA ILE A 306 17.70 3.06 -10.82
C ILE A 306 17.19 4.43 -10.33
N THR A 307 16.08 4.92 -10.89
CA THR A 307 15.51 6.21 -10.50
C THR A 307 15.05 6.21 -9.04
N ALA A 308 14.48 5.11 -8.54
CA ALA A 308 14.13 4.96 -7.13
C ALA A 308 15.35 5.04 -6.20
N ILE A 309 16.47 4.38 -6.56
CA ILE A 309 17.74 4.47 -5.81
C ILE A 309 18.20 5.93 -5.71
N ILE A 310 18.24 6.64 -6.83
CA ILE A 310 18.69 8.04 -6.87
C ILE A 310 17.78 8.93 -6.00
N VAL A 311 16.45 8.75 -6.11
CA VAL A 311 15.48 9.49 -5.29
C VAL A 311 15.71 9.25 -3.80
N LEU A 312 15.90 8.00 -3.37
CA LEU A 312 16.10 7.69 -1.95
C LEU A 312 17.43 8.22 -1.40
N ILE A 313 18.50 8.15 -2.18
CA ILE A 313 19.83 8.69 -1.79
C ILE A 313 19.75 10.20 -1.65
N GLU A 314 19.17 10.89 -2.64
CA GLU A 314 19.03 12.35 -2.62
C GLU A 314 18.13 12.81 -1.47
N LEU A 315 17.02 12.08 -1.23
CA LEU A 315 16.13 12.34 -0.10
C LEU A 315 16.89 12.25 1.22
N HIS A 316 17.64 11.15 1.44
CA HIS A 316 18.38 10.94 2.66
C HIS A 316 19.44 12.03 2.88
N LYS A 317 20.21 12.37 1.84
CA LYS A 317 21.22 13.44 1.89
C LYS A 317 20.61 14.78 2.34
N ARG A 318 19.45 15.14 1.78
CA ARG A 318 18.73 16.38 2.13
C ARG A 318 18.24 16.35 3.57
N GLN A 319 17.64 15.24 4.01
CA GLN A 319 17.16 15.10 5.38
C GLN A 319 18.27 15.22 6.42
N GLU A 320 19.41 14.57 6.20
CA GLU A 320 20.57 14.68 7.09
C GLU A 320 21.14 16.10 7.11
N THR A 321 21.29 16.73 5.93
CA THR A 321 21.78 18.12 5.84
C THR A 321 20.87 19.09 6.58
N ARG A 322 19.55 18.91 6.44
CA ARG A 322 18.57 19.76 7.12
C ARG A 322 18.57 19.52 8.61
N HIS A 323 18.59 18.26 9.05
CA HIS A 323 18.68 17.92 10.47
C HIS A 323 19.95 18.49 11.11
N ALA A 324 21.09 18.44 10.42
CA ALA A 324 22.33 19.05 10.90
C ALA A 324 22.23 20.56 11.14
N LYS A 325 21.44 21.29 10.33
CA LYS A 325 21.20 22.74 10.50
C LYS A 325 20.18 23.06 11.60
N VAL A 326 19.13 22.24 11.71
CA VAL A 326 18.01 22.47 12.62
C VAL A 326 18.33 22.03 14.05
N GLY A 327 19.11 20.96 14.21
CA GLY A 327 19.37 20.32 15.49
C GLY A 327 18.24 19.39 15.92
N ARG A 328 18.27 19.01 17.21
CA ARG A 328 17.32 18.04 17.78
C ARG A 328 16.02 18.74 18.18
N ILE A 329 14.93 18.41 17.50
CA ILE A 329 13.58 18.86 17.85
C ILE A 329 12.74 17.67 18.27
N GLN A 330 12.04 17.83 19.39
CA GLN A 330 11.04 16.88 19.85
C GLN A 330 9.69 17.21 19.23
N VAL A 331 9.06 16.22 18.60
CA VAL A 331 7.70 16.34 18.07
C VAL A 331 6.75 15.60 18.97
N THR A 332 5.72 16.28 19.45
CA THR A 332 4.62 15.70 20.23
C THR A 332 3.39 15.52 19.32
N PRO A 333 3.01 14.28 18.97
CA PRO A 333 1.79 14.03 18.20
C PRO A 333 0.55 14.47 18.98
N PRO A 334 -0.50 15.02 18.32
CA PRO A 334 -1.74 15.32 19.00
C PRO A 334 -2.39 14.01 19.51
N PRO A 335 -2.92 13.97 20.75
CA PRO A 335 -3.54 12.78 21.30
C PRO A 335 -4.80 12.38 20.50
N PRO A 336 -5.19 11.09 20.52
CA PRO A 336 -6.42 10.66 19.88
C PRO A 336 -7.59 11.36 20.57
N VAL A 337 -8.41 12.06 19.81
CA VAL A 337 -9.67 12.59 20.33
C VAL A 337 -10.63 11.41 20.45
N ASP A 338 -11.10 11.11 21.66
CA ASP A 338 -12.12 10.08 21.87
C ASP A 338 -13.40 10.54 21.12
N PRO A 339 -13.97 9.72 20.21
CA PRO A 339 -15.21 10.05 19.51
C PRO A 339 -16.33 10.47 20.47
N LEU A 340 -16.37 9.88 21.67
CA LEU A 340 -17.34 10.24 22.70
C LEU A 340 -17.07 11.61 23.30
N GLU A 341 -15.80 11.94 23.56
CA GLU A 341 -15.40 13.25 24.08
C GLU A 341 -15.64 14.35 23.03
N GLN A 342 -15.39 14.06 21.76
CA GLN A 342 -15.69 14.98 20.65
C GLN A 342 -17.20 15.18 20.50
N ALA A 343 -17.98 14.10 20.49
CA ALA A 343 -19.43 14.18 20.44
C ALA A 343 -20.01 14.94 21.66
N LEU A 344 -19.43 14.75 22.84
CA LEU A 344 -19.81 15.46 24.06
C LEU A 344 -19.47 16.95 23.96
N LYS A 345 -18.26 17.31 23.51
CA LYS A 345 -17.85 18.70 23.29
C LYS A 345 -18.72 19.39 22.23
N GLU A 346 -19.02 18.72 21.13
CA GLU A 346 -19.95 19.23 20.11
C GLU A 346 -21.38 19.39 20.66
N GLY A 347 -21.86 18.44 21.46
CA GLY A 347 -23.15 18.52 22.15
C GLY A 347 -23.24 19.70 23.12
N ILE A 348 -22.20 19.91 23.94
CA ILE A 348 -22.10 21.05 24.86
C ILE A 348 -22.08 22.36 24.07
N ARG A 349 -21.28 22.44 23.00
CA ARG A 349 -21.18 23.63 22.14
C ARG A 349 -22.52 23.98 21.48
N ARG A 350 -23.28 22.98 21.03
CA ARG A 350 -24.65 23.17 20.51
C ARG A 350 -25.58 23.74 21.58
N LYS A 351 -25.54 23.18 22.79
CA LYS A 351 -26.39 23.61 23.91
C LYS A 351 -26.07 25.04 24.38
N GLU A 352 -24.79 25.43 24.40
CA GLU A 352 -24.38 26.82 24.67
C GLU A 352 -24.88 27.80 23.60
N LEU A 353 -24.78 27.44 22.33
CA LEU A 353 -25.32 28.23 21.22
C LEU A 353 -26.85 28.42 21.35
N GLU A 354 -27.58 27.37 21.70
CA GLU A 354 -29.02 27.43 21.97
C GLU A 354 -29.35 28.33 23.17
N ASN A 355 -28.61 28.20 24.28
CA ASN A 355 -28.83 29.00 25.48
C ASN A 355 -28.51 30.49 25.24
N ASN A 356 -27.46 30.79 24.47
CA ASN A 356 -27.13 32.16 24.06
C ASN A 356 -28.21 32.75 23.15
N ARG A 357 -28.76 31.98 22.21
CA ARG A 357 -29.92 32.39 21.40
C ARG A 357 -31.18 32.63 22.24
N ALA A 358 -31.42 31.82 23.27
CA ALA A 358 -32.56 32.00 24.18
C ALA A 358 -32.40 33.26 25.04
N ARG A 359 -31.19 33.54 25.54
CA ARG A 359 -30.88 34.77 26.28
C ARG A 359 -31.01 36.02 25.43
N SER A 360 -30.52 36.01 24.18
CA SER A 360 -30.65 37.16 23.29
C SER A 360 -32.12 37.48 22.96
N ARG A 361 -32.96 36.46 22.73
CA ARG A 361 -34.41 36.62 22.55
C ARG A 361 -35.10 37.27 23.75
N ARG A 362 -34.75 36.84 24.98
CA ARG A 362 -35.31 37.45 26.20
C ARG A 362 -34.87 38.91 26.40
N SER A 363 -33.61 39.22 26.09
CA SER A 363 -33.11 40.61 26.18
C SER A 363 -33.72 41.54 25.13
N GLY A 364 -34.05 41.03 23.93
CA GLY A 364 -34.74 41.81 22.89
C GLY A 364 -36.21 42.08 23.22
N SER A 365 -36.90 41.12 23.86
CA SER A 365 -38.30 41.30 24.27
C SER A 365 -38.48 42.32 25.40
N SER A 366 -37.48 42.48 26.27
CA SER A 366 -37.52 43.46 27.38
C SER A 366 -37.30 44.91 26.93
N LYS A 367 -36.75 45.14 25.72
CA LYS A 367 -36.53 46.50 25.18
C LYS A 367 -37.74 47.07 24.42
N ASN A 368 -38.72 46.23 24.05
CA ASN A 368 -39.94 46.64 23.34
C ASN A 368 -41.16 46.84 24.26
N SER A 369 -41.00 46.83 25.59
CA SER A 369 -42.10 47.07 26.55
C SER A 369 -41.94 48.36 27.38
N LYS A 370 -41.33 49.40 26.80
CA LYS A 370 -41.36 50.75 27.37
C LYS A 370 -42.08 51.70 26.45
#